data_AF-A0A932VY22-F1
#
_entry.id   AF-A0A932VY22-F1
#
_cell.length_a   1.000
_cell.length_b   1.000
_cell.length_c   1.000
_cell.angle_alpha   90.00
_cell.angle_beta   90.00
_cell.angle_gamma   90.00
#
_symmetry.space_group_name_H-M   'P 1'
#
loop_
_entity.id
_entity.type
_entity.pdbx_description
1 polymer ?
#
loop_
_entity_poly.entity_id
_entity_poly.type
_entity_poly.pdbx_seq_one_letter_code
_entity_poly.pdbx_strand_id
1 'polypeptide(L)'
;MKQRYICVIAFILAVLPTSWAGDQQAVTPMTVPYLLRMERLRSNQDVCVLVRRDGQYHLERLHPYGIRVFEGELPNGALASLENLLTKDRLFQLQQSDIAVPHTTGDLDQLFVSVLRPAHWQNLEFDAAESRKPYEEFLNPLLKWLDDLQEEKAKELTEESGRNNCLPSKEIKLQTRSGDRMLSLNTQAPEGKHVPAQEVRPNLSGTWKLNLSKSKLVRQHAPGDVFYKIKHVERRLEIVHQGDTYHYITDGKVHVAYRGVLDAELLMVKTYWDGETLVIETSQEIGPGGIRWVSRYRLSEDGNSLAVTCHVNQSKFRGAFDESLIYEKQQ
;
A
#
# COMPACT_ATOMS: atom_id res chain seq x y z
N MET A 1 -61.10 74.29 43.11
CA MET A 1 -60.66 75.14 41.99
C MET A 1 -59.13 75.17 41.96
N LYS A 2 -58.51 74.31 41.14
CA LYS A 2 -57.21 74.50 40.46
C LYS A 2 -56.87 73.23 39.69
N GLN A 3 -56.93 73.38 38.38
CA GLN A 3 -56.69 72.40 37.33
C GLN A 3 -55.37 72.79 36.68
N ARG A 4 -54.39 71.88 36.63
CA ARG A 4 -53.28 71.95 35.65
C ARG A 4 -52.84 70.55 35.22
N TYR A 5 -52.88 70.43 33.90
CA TYR A 5 -52.48 69.37 33.00
C TYR A 5 -51.07 68.81 33.24
N ILE A 6 -50.93 67.50 33.04
CA ILE A 6 -49.72 66.89 32.47
C ILE A 6 -50.18 65.90 31.40
N CYS A 7 -49.85 66.22 30.14
CA CYS A 7 -49.91 65.31 29.00
C CYS A 7 -48.78 64.28 29.13
N VAL A 8 -49.10 62.99 29.06
CA VAL A 8 -48.11 61.96 28.72
C VAL A 8 -48.64 61.19 27.52
N ILE A 9 -47.89 61.30 26.43
CA ILE A 9 -48.04 60.61 25.15
C ILE A 9 -47.78 59.12 25.40
N ALA A 10 -48.75 58.25 25.13
CA ALA A 10 -48.55 56.81 25.11
C ALA A 10 -47.89 56.42 23.77
N PHE A 11 -46.59 56.15 23.80
CA PHE A 11 -45.88 55.44 22.73
C PHE A 11 -46.19 53.94 22.86
N ILE A 12 -46.89 53.38 21.87
CA ILE A 12 -47.04 51.93 21.71
C ILE A 12 -45.70 51.41 21.13
N LEU A 13 -44.86 50.83 21.99
CA LEU A 13 -43.70 50.05 21.58
C LEU A 13 -44.18 48.67 21.14
N ALA A 14 -44.07 48.39 19.84
CA ALA A 14 -44.19 47.04 19.31
C ALA A 14 -43.00 46.19 19.82
N VAL A 15 -43.28 45.27 20.74
CA VAL A 15 -42.34 44.24 21.18
C VAL A 15 -42.29 43.17 20.08
N LEU A 16 -41.25 43.20 19.26
CA LEU A 16 -40.89 42.06 18.42
C LEU A 16 -40.36 40.94 19.31
N PRO A 17 -40.82 39.68 19.18
CA PRO A 17 -40.16 38.56 19.81
C PRO A 17 -38.77 38.42 19.19
N THR A 18 -37.73 38.68 19.99
CA THR A 18 -36.37 38.26 19.69
C THR A 18 -36.35 36.74 19.70
N SER A 19 -36.43 36.14 18.52
CA SER A 19 -36.11 34.74 18.32
C SER A 19 -34.64 34.53 18.69
N TRP A 20 -34.41 33.92 19.85
CA TRP A 20 -33.12 33.34 20.21
C TRP A 20 -32.89 32.16 19.26
N ALA A 21 -32.26 32.45 18.13
CA ALA A 21 -31.54 31.44 17.38
C ALA A 21 -30.36 31.04 18.27
N GLY A 22 -30.58 30.01 19.08
CA GLY A 22 -29.48 29.27 19.69
C GLY A 22 -28.62 28.76 18.55
N ASP A 23 -27.42 29.31 18.45
CA ASP A 23 -26.37 28.93 17.52
C ASP A 23 -26.01 27.46 17.84
N GLN A 24 -26.78 26.52 17.30
CA GLN A 24 -26.33 25.14 17.18
C GLN A 24 -25.24 25.18 16.12
N GLN A 25 -24.02 25.53 16.56
CA GLN A 25 -22.83 25.10 15.87
C GLN A 25 -22.98 23.59 15.69
N ALA A 26 -23.25 23.19 14.45
CA ALA A 26 -23.05 21.84 14.03
C ALA A 26 -21.62 21.51 14.44
N VAL A 27 -21.48 20.64 15.44
CA VAL A 27 -20.20 20.01 15.76
C VAL A 27 -19.86 19.22 14.50
N THR A 28 -19.09 19.82 13.62
CA THR A 28 -18.42 19.10 12.54
C THR A 28 -17.75 17.93 13.23
N PRO A 29 -18.03 16.67 12.87
CA PRO A 29 -17.33 15.55 13.47
C PRO A 29 -15.85 15.80 13.18
N MET A 30 -15.10 16.17 14.21
CA MET A 30 -13.65 16.22 14.12
C MET A 30 -13.26 14.81 13.73
N THR A 31 -12.91 14.60 12.47
CA THR A 31 -12.28 13.38 12.01
C THR A 31 -11.01 13.28 12.83
N VAL A 32 -11.04 12.52 13.93
CA VAL A 32 -9.87 12.34 14.79
C VAL A 32 -8.81 11.71 13.89
N PRO A 33 -7.75 12.46 13.55
CA PRO A 33 -6.83 11.99 12.53
C PRO A 33 -6.07 10.79 13.08
N TYR A 34 -5.63 9.92 12.17
CA TYR A 34 -4.74 8.82 12.53
C TYR A 34 -3.42 9.37 13.10
N LEU A 35 -2.74 8.59 13.92
CA LEU A 35 -1.42 8.90 14.46
C LEU A 35 -0.34 8.11 13.72
N LEU A 36 -0.54 6.79 13.65
CA LEU A 36 0.47 5.83 13.21
C LEU A 36 -0.22 4.65 12.51
N ARG A 37 0.37 4.18 11.43
CA ARG A 37 0.22 2.80 10.94
C ARG A 37 1.58 2.13 10.99
N MET A 38 1.63 0.91 11.49
CA MET A 38 2.86 0.14 11.55
C MET A 38 2.57 -1.30 11.16
N GLU A 39 3.48 -1.93 10.42
CA GLU A 39 3.37 -3.32 10.00
C GLU A 39 4.73 -3.99 10.09
N ARG A 40 4.78 -5.20 10.63
CA ARG A 40 5.99 -5.99 10.71
C ARG A 40 5.74 -7.38 10.16
N LEU A 41 6.47 -7.72 9.10
CA LEU A 41 6.43 -9.01 8.44
C LEU A 41 7.69 -9.79 8.77
N ARG A 42 7.51 -10.92 9.45
CA ARG A 42 8.52 -11.95 9.73
C ARG A 42 8.11 -13.26 9.07
N SER A 43 9.07 -14.17 8.87
CA SER A 43 8.87 -15.50 8.27
C SER A 43 7.66 -16.31 8.80
N ASN A 44 7.26 -16.11 10.06
CA ASN A 44 6.15 -16.80 10.71
C ASN A 44 5.11 -15.88 11.37
N GLN A 45 5.26 -14.57 11.23
CA GLN A 45 4.41 -13.60 11.90
C GLN A 45 4.25 -12.38 11.02
N ASP A 46 3.02 -12.03 10.74
CA ASP A 46 2.67 -10.80 10.03
C ASP A 46 1.69 -10.06 10.93
N VAL A 47 2.00 -8.82 11.28
CA VAL A 47 1.20 -8.01 12.20
C VAL A 47 1.13 -6.59 11.68
N CYS A 48 -0.05 -6.01 11.72
CA CYS A 48 -0.26 -4.59 11.47
C CYS A 48 -1.03 -3.94 12.61
N VAL A 49 -0.78 -2.66 12.83
CA VAL A 49 -1.53 -1.82 13.74
C VAL A 49 -1.82 -0.47 13.09
N LEU A 50 -3.01 0.08 13.37
CA LEU A 50 -3.43 1.42 13.04
C LEU A 50 -3.90 2.12 14.32
N VAL A 51 -3.28 3.24 14.67
CA VAL A 51 -3.55 4.00 15.90
C VAL A 51 -4.11 5.38 15.54
N ARG A 52 -5.14 5.81 16.27
CA ARG A 52 -5.75 7.14 16.18
C ARG A 52 -5.23 8.07 17.28
N ARG A 53 -5.34 9.38 17.07
CA ARG A 53 -4.90 10.39 18.06
C ARG A 53 -5.69 10.42 19.37
N ASP A 54 -6.84 9.76 19.42
CA ASP A 54 -7.59 9.54 20.67
C ASP A 54 -7.12 8.26 21.41
N GLY A 55 -6.09 7.57 20.91
CA GLY A 55 -5.57 6.35 21.52
C GLY A 55 -6.32 5.07 21.11
N GLN A 56 -7.40 5.16 20.32
CA GLN A 56 -8.03 3.98 19.76
C GLN A 56 -7.08 3.31 18.76
N TYR A 57 -7.00 1.98 18.81
CA TYR A 57 -6.18 1.21 17.89
C TYR A 57 -6.95 0.03 17.30
N HIS A 58 -6.52 -0.34 16.11
CA HIS A 58 -6.91 -1.53 15.37
C HIS A 58 -5.66 -2.35 15.08
N LEU A 59 -5.63 -3.61 15.51
CA LEU A 59 -4.49 -4.51 15.39
C LEU A 59 -4.95 -5.78 14.67
N GLU A 60 -4.24 -6.17 13.62
CA GLU A 60 -4.46 -7.45 12.95
C GLU A 60 -3.19 -8.26 12.98
N ARG A 61 -3.29 -9.56 13.27
CA ARG A 61 -2.16 -10.48 13.22
C ARG A 61 -2.52 -11.75 12.49
N LEU A 62 -1.58 -12.21 11.68
CA LEU A 62 -1.66 -13.47 10.99
C LEU A 62 -1.52 -14.62 11.98
N HIS A 63 -2.42 -15.57 11.86
CA HIS A 63 -2.43 -16.82 12.60
C HIS A 63 -2.51 -17.99 11.58
N PRO A 64 -2.08 -19.22 11.91
CA PRO A 64 -2.10 -20.33 10.95
C PRO A 64 -3.46 -20.61 10.28
N TYR A 65 -4.56 -20.24 10.95
CA TYR A 65 -5.93 -20.50 10.49
C TYR A 65 -6.71 -19.27 10.02
N GLY A 66 -6.06 -18.10 9.90
CA GLY A 66 -6.75 -16.87 9.52
C GLY A 66 -6.11 -15.62 10.10
N ILE A 67 -6.86 -14.53 10.15
CA ILE A 67 -6.42 -13.28 10.75
C ILE A 67 -7.21 -13.03 12.04
N ARG A 68 -6.48 -12.78 13.13
CA ARG A 68 -7.10 -12.33 14.37
C ARG A 68 -7.10 -10.81 14.39
N VAL A 69 -8.27 -10.24 14.63
CA VAL A 69 -8.50 -8.79 14.58
C VAL A 69 -8.85 -8.31 15.98
N PHE A 70 -8.21 -7.23 16.41
CA PHE A 70 -8.38 -6.65 17.73
C PHE A 70 -8.62 -5.15 17.65
N GLU A 71 -9.56 -4.67 18.44
CA GLU A 71 -9.76 -3.25 18.67
C GLU A 71 -9.63 -2.94 20.16
N GLY A 72 -9.03 -1.79 20.46
CA GLY A 72 -8.86 -1.36 21.84
C GLY A 72 -8.53 0.12 21.95
N GLU A 73 -8.25 0.53 23.18
CA GLU A 73 -7.80 1.88 23.52
C GLU A 73 -6.48 1.76 24.26
N LEU A 74 -5.50 2.59 23.90
CA LEU A 74 -4.22 2.62 24.58
C LEU A 74 -4.42 3.10 26.02
N PRO A 75 -3.81 2.43 27.02
CA PRO A 75 -3.93 2.84 28.41
C PRO A 75 -3.36 4.24 28.64
N ASN A 76 -3.83 4.89 29.70
CA ASN A 76 -3.41 6.24 30.08
C ASN A 76 -1.87 6.36 30.14
N GLY A 77 -1.30 7.29 29.38
CA GLY A 77 0.14 7.51 29.28
C GLY A 77 0.84 6.72 28.16
N ALA A 78 0.27 5.60 27.67
CA ALA A 78 0.84 4.87 26.53
C ALA A 78 0.71 5.67 25.23
N LEU A 79 -0.41 6.37 25.02
CA LEU A 79 -0.57 7.29 23.89
C LEU A 79 0.50 8.40 23.91
N ALA A 80 0.65 9.10 25.04
CA ALA A 80 1.67 10.15 25.18
C ALA A 80 3.10 9.60 25.00
N SER A 81 3.37 8.39 25.48
CA SER A 81 4.66 7.72 25.28
C SER A 81 4.90 7.42 23.80
N LEU A 82 3.88 6.93 23.09
CA LEU A 82 3.94 6.68 21.66
C LEU A 82 4.14 7.98 20.88
N GLU A 83 3.37 9.02 21.17
CA GLU A 83 3.53 10.34 20.54
C GLU A 83 4.96 10.87 20.74
N ASN A 84 5.51 10.77 21.95
CA ASN A 84 6.89 11.16 22.24
C ASN A 84 7.91 10.36 21.42
N LEU A 85 7.72 9.04 21.26
CA LEU A 85 8.57 8.21 20.39
C LEU A 85 8.51 8.70 18.93
N LEU A 86 7.30 9.02 18.45
CA LEU A 86 7.07 9.47 17.08
C LEU A 86 7.58 10.90 16.81
N THR A 87 7.73 11.73 17.84
CA THR A 87 8.22 13.12 17.71
C THR A 87 9.70 13.29 17.99
N LYS A 88 10.45 12.23 18.36
CA LYS A 88 11.90 12.32 18.50
C LYS A 88 12.53 12.83 17.20
N ASP A 89 13.38 13.85 17.29
CA ASP A 89 13.96 14.59 16.15
C ASP A 89 14.49 13.68 15.03
N ARG A 90 15.20 12.60 15.38
CA ARG A 90 15.76 11.67 14.39
C ARG A 90 14.70 10.91 13.59
N LEU A 91 13.67 10.36 14.24
CA LEU A 91 12.57 9.70 13.53
C LEU A 91 11.72 10.72 12.77
N PHE A 92 11.55 11.92 13.31
CA PHE A 92 10.82 12.99 12.64
C PHE A 92 11.49 13.45 11.35
N GLN A 93 12.82 13.49 11.32
CA GLN A 93 13.59 13.94 10.16
C GLN A 93 13.88 12.83 9.14
N LEU A 94 13.88 11.56 9.57
CA LEU A 94 14.22 10.41 8.72
C LEU A 94 13.33 10.36 7.47
N GLN A 95 13.95 10.29 6.30
CA GLN A 95 13.26 10.07 5.04
C GLN A 95 13.51 8.65 4.55
N GLN A 96 12.61 8.15 3.71
CA GLN A 96 12.81 6.85 3.05
C GLN A 96 14.14 6.79 2.28
N SER A 97 14.59 7.92 1.72
CA SER A 97 15.84 8.02 0.97
C SER A 97 17.10 7.86 1.82
N ASP A 98 16.98 8.04 3.14
CA ASP A 98 18.09 7.86 4.06
C ASP A 98 18.33 6.37 4.39
N ILE A 99 17.30 5.54 4.21
CA ILE A 99 17.32 4.11 4.54
C ILE A 99 17.97 3.35 3.39
N ALA A 100 19.12 2.74 3.68
CA ALA A 100 19.82 1.90 2.72
C ALA A 100 19.02 0.63 2.40
N VAL A 101 18.82 0.36 1.11
CA VAL A 101 18.31 -0.92 0.63
C VAL A 101 19.45 -1.93 0.72
N PRO A 102 19.29 -3.02 1.50
CA PRO A 102 20.35 -4.02 1.63
C PRO A 102 20.63 -4.71 0.28
N HIS A 103 21.90 -4.88 -0.06
CA HIS A 103 22.33 -5.58 -1.28
C HIS A 103 22.19 -7.10 -1.21
N THR A 104 21.91 -7.63 -0.01
CA THR A 104 21.72 -9.05 0.26
C THR A 104 20.33 -9.27 0.83
N THR A 105 19.61 -10.27 0.34
CA THR A 105 18.42 -10.79 1.02
C THR A 105 18.84 -11.49 2.30
N GLY A 106 18.57 -10.86 3.44
CA GLY A 106 18.64 -11.50 4.76
C GLY A 106 17.34 -12.24 5.08
N ASP A 107 17.20 -12.70 6.33
CA ASP A 107 15.94 -13.25 6.83
C ASP A 107 14.79 -12.24 6.63
N LEU A 108 13.59 -12.73 6.28
CA LEU A 108 12.40 -11.90 6.13
C LEU A 108 12.03 -11.26 7.49
N ASP A 109 12.41 -10.00 7.67
CA ASP A 109 11.97 -9.12 8.77
C ASP A 109 11.79 -7.69 8.25
N GLN A 110 10.70 -7.48 7.52
CA GLN A 110 10.33 -6.18 6.99
C GLN A 110 9.57 -5.37 8.03
N LEU A 111 9.87 -4.07 8.11
CA LEU A 111 9.12 -3.13 8.93
C LEU A 111 8.63 -1.98 8.07
N PHE A 112 7.35 -1.65 8.20
CA PHE A 112 6.75 -0.48 7.63
C PHE A 112 6.20 0.43 8.73
N VAL A 113 6.50 1.72 8.65
CA VAL A 113 6.06 2.74 9.60
C VAL A 113 5.53 3.93 8.81
N SER A 114 4.26 4.27 9.02
CA SER A 114 3.60 5.45 8.47
C SER A 114 3.14 6.35 9.60
N VAL A 115 3.69 7.55 9.69
CA VAL A 115 3.31 8.53 10.72
C VAL A 115 2.58 9.70 10.08
N LEU A 116 1.40 10.04 10.58
CA LEU A 116 0.66 11.20 10.08
C LEU A 116 1.23 12.49 10.71
N ARG A 117 1.97 13.24 9.90
CA ARG A 117 2.49 14.58 10.22
C ARG A 117 1.46 15.65 9.84
N PRO A 118 1.58 16.90 10.33
CA PRO A 118 0.60 17.95 10.05
C PRO A 118 0.30 18.20 8.56
N ALA A 119 1.26 17.93 7.66
CA ALA A 119 1.12 18.20 6.23
C ALA A 119 1.15 16.94 5.34
N HIS A 120 1.59 15.79 5.83
CA HIS A 120 1.82 14.60 5.00
C HIS A 120 1.91 13.33 5.83
N TRP A 121 1.84 12.18 5.15
CA TRP A 121 2.26 10.89 5.70
C TRP A 121 3.76 10.70 5.50
N GLN A 122 4.49 10.50 6.58
CA GLN A 122 5.88 10.07 6.53
C GLN A 122 5.88 8.54 6.50
N ASN A 123 6.27 7.95 5.36
CA ASN A 123 6.30 6.51 5.15
C ASN A 123 7.75 6.03 5.13
N LEU A 124 8.04 5.01 5.94
CA LEU A 124 9.36 4.42 6.11
C LEU A 124 9.24 2.91 5.99
N GLU A 125 9.98 2.33 5.07
CA GLU A 125 10.08 0.92 4.77
C GLU A 125 11.52 0.47 5.00
N PHE A 126 11.66 -0.57 5.82
CA PHE A 126 12.89 -1.24 6.14
C PHE A 126 12.76 -2.67 5.62
N ASP A 127 13.47 -2.99 4.55
CA ASP A 127 13.35 -4.28 3.86
C ASP A 127 13.98 -5.44 4.63
N ALA A 128 14.82 -5.16 5.62
CA ALA A 128 15.47 -6.16 6.46
C ALA A 128 15.84 -5.60 7.85
N ALA A 129 16.15 -6.50 8.79
CA ALA A 129 16.68 -6.11 10.10
C ALA A 129 17.95 -5.25 10.00
N GLU A 130 18.82 -5.54 9.03
CA GLU A 130 20.06 -4.81 8.77
C GLU A 130 19.82 -3.34 8.46
N SER A 131 18.79 -3.02 7.65
CA SER A 131 18.44 -1.63 7.31
C SER A 131 17.98 -0.82 8.53
N ARG A 132 17.61 -1.48 9.64
CA ARG A 132 17.18 -0.83 10.88
C ARG A 132 18.34 -0.55 11.84
N LYS A 133 19.49 -1.22 11.68
CA LYS A 133 20.66 -1.10 12.58
C LYS A 133 21.08 0.34 12.86
N PRO A 134 21.16 1.24 11.86
CA PRO A 134 21.53 2.65 12.10
C PRO A 134 20.52 3.45 12.94
N TYR A 135 19.33 2.90 13.14
CA TYR A 135 18.13 3.56 13.65
C TYR A 135 17.56 2.86 14.91
N GLU A 136 18.26 1.85 15.42
CA GLU A 136 17.82 1.00 16.53
C GLU A 136 17.43 1.79 17.79
N GLU A 137 18.12 2.89 18.07
CA GLU A 137 17.86 3.75 19.23
C GLU A 137 16.39 4.19 19.33
N PHE A 138 15.75 4.45 18.19
CA PHE A 138 14.35 4.89 18.13
C PHE A 138 13.39 3.85 17.56
N LEU A 139 13.87 2.92 16.72
CA LEU A 139 13.04 1.82 16.20
C LEU A 139 12.82 0.71 17.24
N ASN A 140 13.81 0.38 18.08
CA ASN A 140 13.66 -0.69 19.07
C ASN A 140 12.57 -0.39 20.10
N PRO A 141 12.45 0.83 20.66
CA PRO A 141 11.32 1.18 21.51
C PRO A 141 9.96 1.04 20.80
N LEU A 142 9.88 1.38 19.52
CA LEU A 142 8.64 1.29 18.73
C LEU A 142 8.29 -0.18 18.43
N LEU A 143 9.27 -1.00 18.07
CA LEU A 143 9.13 -2.45 17.89
C LEU A 143 8.69 -3.12 19.19
N LYS A 144 9.32 -2.75 20.31
CA LYS A 144 8.92 -3.23 21.64
C LYS A 144 7.49 -2.84 21.97
N TRP A 145 7.09 -1.60 21.68
CA TRP A 145 5.71 -1.16 21.88
C TRP A 145 4.71 -1.99 21.06
N LEU A 146 5.02 -2.32 19.80
CA LEU A 146 4.17 -3.19 18.98
C LEU A 146 4.10 -4.61 19.52
N ASP A 147 5.22 -5.15 20.02
CA ASP A 147 5.26 -6.48 20.64
C ASP A 147 4.44 -6.50 21.94
N ASP A 148 4.56 -5.47 22.79
CA ASP A 148 3.78 -5.35 24.04
C ASP A 148 2.27 -5.20 23.75
N LEU A 149 1.90 -4.43 22.72
CA LEU A 149 0.49 -4.24 22.32
C LEU A 149 -0.19 -5.55 21.86
N GLN A 150 0.55 -6.48 21.28
CA GLN A 150 0.01 -7.77 20.85
C GLN A 150 -0.38 -8.70 22.00
N GLU A 151 0.15 -8.43 23.20
CA GLU A 151 -0.13 -9.17 24.44
C GLU A 151 -1.23 -8.51 25.28
N GLU A 152 -1.64 -7.28 24.92
CA GLU A 152 -2.70 -6.55 25.61
C GLU A 152 -4.06 -7.22 25.44
N LYS A 153 -4.90 -7.11 26.48
CA LYS A 153 -6.27 -7.61 26.45
C LYS A 153 -7.15 -6.64 25.67
N ALA A 154 -7.29 -6.88 24.39
CA ALA A 154 -8.15 -6.12 23.49
C ALA A 154 -9.47 -6.87 23.20
N LYS A 155 -10.45 -6.15 22.66
CA LYS A 155 -11.67 -6.76 22.13
C LYS A 155 -11.33 -7.45 20.81
N GLU A 156 -11.48 -8.77 20.77
CA GLU A 156 -11.33 -9.53 19.52
C GLU A 156 -12.60 -9.42 18.67
N LEU A 157 -12.42 -9.20 17.38
CA LEU A 157 -13.46 -9.19 16.37
C LEU A 157 -13.36 -10.44 15.49
N THR A 158 -14.45 -10.80 14.82
CA THR A 158 -14.39 -11.82 13.77
C THR A 158 -13.61 -11.30 12.57
N GLU A 159 -12.92 -12.18 11.84
CA GLU A 159 -12.17 -11.78 10.63
C GLU A 159 -13.09 -11.07 9.63
N GLU A 160 -14.29 -11.58 9.39
CA GLU A 160 -15.27 -11.02 8.44
C GLU A 160 -15.72 -9.59 8.79
N SER A 161 -15.92 -9.32 10.08
CA SER A 161 -16.42 -8.01 10.54
C SER A 161 -15.32 -6.99 10.78
N GLY A 162 -14.13 -7.45 11.18
CA GLY A 162 -13.07 -6.59 11.67
C GLY A 162 -11.97 -6.32 10.64
N ARG A 163 -11.71 -7.24 9.72
CA ARG A 163 -10.54 -7.14 8.85
C ARG A 163 -10.65 -5.94 7.91
N ASN A 164 -9.66 -5.07 7.97
CA ASN A 164 -9.46 -3.93 7.07
C ASN A 164 -7.99 -3.77 6.64
N ASN A 165 -7.12 -4.72 6.99
CA ASN A 165 -5.69 -4.71 6.69
C ASN A 165 -4.94 -3.52 7.33
N CYS A 166 -5.42 -3.08 8.50
CA CYS A 166 -4.97 -1.86 9.17
C CYS A 166 -4.92 -0.64 8.25
N LEU A 167 -5.88 -0.54 7.33
CA LEU A 167 -6.05 0.61 6.47
C LEU A 167 -7.04 1.58 7.12
N PRO A 168 -6.80 2.90 7.02
CA PRO A 168 -7.81 3.89 7.33
C PRO A 168 -9.15 3.52 6.72
N SER A 169 -10.24 3.64 7.48
CA SER A 169 -11.58 3.44 6.95
C SER A 169 -11.74 4.30 5.69
N LYS A 170 -12.02 3.66 4.55
CA LYS A 170 -12.43 4.40 3.36
C LYS A 170 -13.75 5.06 3.72
N GLU A 171 -13.84 6.38 3.59
CA GLU A 171 -15.11 7.09 3.70
C GLU A 171 -16.18 6.30 2.93
N ILE A 172 -17.26 5.92 3.61
CA ILE A 172 -18.38 5.27 2.96
C ILE A 172 -19.02 6.32 2.07
N LYS A 173 -18.57 6.42 0.81
CA LYS A 173 -19.33 7.10 -0.24
C LYS A 173 -20.56 6.24 -0.46
N LEU A 174 -21.66 6.62 0.17
CA LEU A 174 -22.98 6.05 -0.06
C LEU A 174 -23.28 6.22 -1.56
N GLN A 175 -23.07 5.17 -2.34
CA GLN A 175 -23.58 5.12 -3.70
C GLN A 175 -25.09 5.04 -3.59
N THR A 176 -25.77 6.11 -3.99
CA THR A 176 -27.21 6.10 -4.21
C THR A 176 -27.48 5.02 -5.25
N ARG A 177 -28.13 3.91 -4.84
CA ARG A 177 -28.64 2.90 -5.76
C ARG A 177 -29.70 3.55 -6.64
N SER A 178 -29.29 4.06 -7.81
CA SER A 178 -30.21 4.18 -8.92
C SER A 178 -30.32 2.78 -9.53
N GLY A 179 -31.47 2.15 -9.30
CA GLY A 179 -31.77 0.86 -9.89
C GLY A 179 -31.89 1.01 -11.39
N ASP A 180 -31.09 0.24 -12.13
CA ASP A 180 -31.59 -0.39 -13.33
C ASP A 180 -31.05 -1.81 -13.41
N ARG A 181 -32.00 -2.74 -13.48
CA ARG A 181 -31.84 -4.17 -13.41
C ARG A 181 -31.85 -4.68 -14.86
N MET A 182 -30.81 -5.43 -15.21
CA MET A 182 -30.77 -6.50 -16.21
C MET A 182 -31.59 -6.35 -17.50
N LEU A 183 -30.88 -6.36 -18.64
CA LEU A 183 -31.25 -7.25 -19.75
C LEU A 183 -30.01 -7.97 -20.27
N SER A 184 -30.03 -9.30 -20.09
CA SER A 184 -29.21 -10.24 -20.85
C SER A 184 -29.62 -10.23 -22.31
N LEU A 185 -28.64 -10.35 -23.21
CA LEU A 185 -28.85 -11.03 -24.49
C LEU A 185 -27.57 -11.77 -24.89
N ASN A 186 -27.66 -13.09 -24.73
CA ASN A 186 -26.89 -14.08 -25.48
C ASN A 186 -27.03 -13.80 -26.98
N THR A 187 -25.91 -13.76 -27.69
CA THR A 187 -25.86 -14.14 -29.10
C THR A 187 -24.58 -14.92 -29.35
N GLN A 188 -24.73 -16.25 -29.47
CA GLN A 188 -23.76 -17.12 -30.13
C GLN A 188 -23.89 -16.97 -31.65
N ALA A 189 -22.77 -16.86 -32.36
CA ALA A 189 -22.54 -17.35 -33.73
C ALA A 189 -21.06 -17.17 -34.10
N PRO A 190 -20.54 -17.86 -35.13
CA PRO A 190 -20.33 -19.29 -35.24
C PRO A 190 -18.83 -19.64 -35.27
N GLU A 191 -18.54 -20.93 -35.10
CA GLU A 191 -17.21 -21.52 -35.23
C GLU A 191 -16.61 -21.27 -36.62
N GLY A 192 -15.70 -20.30 -36.70
CA GLY A 192 -14.72 -20.19 -37.77
C GLY A 192 -13.44 -20.90 -37.34
N LYS A 193 -13.08 -22.01 -37.99
CA LYS A 193 -11.75 -22.61 -37.89
C LYS A 193 -10.69 -21.59 -38.35
N HIS A 194 -10.10 -20.86 -37.43
CA HIS A 194 -8.88 -20.10 -37.70
C HIS A 194 -7.66 -21.00 -37.52
N VAL A 195 -7.00 -21.25 -38.64
CA VAL A 195 -5.60 -21.68 -38.71
C VAL A 195 -4.76 -20.60 -38.01
N PRO A 196 -3.90 -20.92 -37.03
CA PRO A 196 -3.13 -19.90 -36.33
C PRO A 196 -2.09 -19.31 -37.28
N ALA A 197 -2.26 -18.04 -37.62
CA ALA A 197 -1.15 -17.23 -38.10
C ALA A 197 -0.09 -17.20 -36.99
N GLN A 198 1.18 -17.38 -37.35
CA GLN A 198 2.30 -17.16 -36.44
C GLN A 198 2.25 -15.70 -35.96
N GLU A 199 1.68 -15.45 -34.78
CA GLU A 199 1.82 -14.17 -34.10
C GLU A 199 3.32 -13.94 -33.85
N VAL A 200 3.88 -12.96 -34.55
CA VAL A 200 5.25 -12.51 -34.36
C VAL A 200 5.29 -11.77 -33.03
N ARG A 201 5.65 -12.50 -31.97
CA ARG A 201 5.78 -11.94 -30.61
C ARG A 201 6.90 -10.90 -30.58
N PRO A 202 6.72 -9.77 -29.87
CA PRO A 202 7.76 -8.73 -29.77
C PRO A 202 9.06 -9.27 -29.18
N ASN A 203 10.19 -8.88 -29.78
CA ASN A 203 11.50 -9.17 -29.22
C ASN A 203 11.92 -8.06 -28.23
N LEU A 204 11.86 -8.38 -26.93
CA LEU A 204 12.21 -7.46 -25.85
C LEU A 204 13.73 -7.26 -25.63
N SER A 205 14.58 -7.85 -26.47
CA SER A 205 16.03 -7.78 -26.32
C SER A 205 16.56 -6.34 -26.37
N GLY A 206 17.44 -6.02 -25.42
CA GLY A 206 18.06 -4.70 -25.32
C GLY A 206 18.57 -4.39 -23.93
N THR A 207 19.25 -3.25 -23.84
CA THR A 207 19.56 -2.59 -22.57
C THR A 207 18.57 -1.46 -22.40
N TRP A 208 17.90 -1.40 -21.25
CA TRP A 208 16.77 -0.54 -20.98
C TRP A 208 17.08 0.30 -19.73
N LYS A 209 17.10 1.62 -19.85
CA LYS A 209 17.34 2.54 -18.73
C LYS A 209 16.02 3.10 -18.23
N LEU A 210 15.81 3.10 -16.91
CA LEU A 210 14.60 3.66 -16.32
C LEU A 210 14.51 5.17 -16.58
N ASN A 211 13.37 5.61 -17.12
CA ASN A 211 13.02 7.01 -17.23
C ASN A 211 12.09 7.41 -16.07
N LEU A 212 12.67 8.01 -15.03
CA LEU A 212 11.94 8.43 -13.82
C LEU A 212 10.88 9.49 -14.11
N SER A 213 11.10 10.40 -15.06
CA SER A 213 10.16 11.49 -15.36
C SER A 213 8.91 11.00 -16.10
N LYS A 214 8.99 9.86 -16.78
CA LYS A 214 7.85 9.20 -17.45
C LYS A 214 7.20 8.10 -16.60
N SER A 215 7.77 7.78 -15.43
CA SER A 215 7.31 6.69 -14.57
C SER A 215 6.36 7.17 -13.49
N LYS A 216 5.44 6.28 -13.06
CA LYS A 216 4.58 6.47 -11.89
C LYS A 216 5.08 5.56 -10.78
N LEU A 217 5.91 6.14 -9.91
CA LEU A 217 6.56 5.46 -8.82
C LEU A 217 5.64 5.40 -7.61
N VAL A 218 5.45 4.20 -7.07
CA VAL A 218 4.82 4.04 -5.74
C VAL A 218 5.89 3.92 -4.67
N ARG A 219 7.08 3.43 -5.02
CA ARG A 219 8.24 3.35 -4.13
C ARG A 219 9.37 4.25 -4.59
N GLN A 220 10.20 4.69 -3.64
CA GLN A 220 11.49 5.26 -4.01
C GLN A 220 12.40 4.13 -4.48
N HIS A 221 12.94 4.29 -5.68
CA HIS A 221 14.04 3.45 -6.16
C HIS A 221 15.37 4.05 -5.72
N ALA A 222 16.35 3.19 -5.42
CA ALA A 222 17.67 3.62 -4.97
C ALA A 222 18.27 4.66 -5.94
N PRO A 223 18.95 5.70 -5.44
CA PRO A 223 19.66 6.66 -6.28
C PRO A 223 20.78 5.95 -7.04
N GLY A 224 20.49 5.59 -8.28
CA GLY A 224 21.37 4.86 -9.18
C GLY A 224 20.68 4.62 -10.52
N ASP A 225 21.47 4.35 -11.56
CA ASP A 225 20.91 4.00 -12.86
C ASP A 225 20.25 2.60 -12.77
N VAL A 226 18.92 2.55 -12.71
CA VAL A 226 18.17 1.29 -12.78
C VAL A 226 18.11 0.86 -14.24
N PHE A 227 18.75 -0.27 -14.56
CA PHE A 227 18.73 -0.87 -15.89
C PHE A 227 18.13 -2.27 -15.89
N TYR A 228 17.44 -2.60 -16.98
CA TYR A 228 17.25 -3.98 -17.40
C TYR A 228 18.20 -4.29 -18.55
N LYS A 229 18.81 -5.47 -18.53
CA LYS A 229 19.40 -6.09 -19.73
C LYS A 229 18.64 -7.35 -20.05
N ILE A 230 17.94 -7.36 -21.17
CA ILE A 230 17.09 -8.47 -21.59
C ILE A 230 17.73 -9.14 -22.80
N LYS A 231 17.91 -10.46 -22.72
CA LYS A 231 18.15 -11.32 -23.88
C LYS A 231 16.93 -12.18 -24.08
N HIS A 232 16.32 -12.08 -25.26
CA HIS A 232 15.14 -12.85 -25.61
C HIS A 232 15.41 -13.65 -26.88
N VAL A 233 15.44 -14.98 -26.72
CA VAL A 233 15.67 -15.94 -27.81
C VAL A 233 14.54 -16.94 -27.79
N GLU A 234 13.66 -16.86 -28.80
CA GLU A 234 12.47 -17.70 -28.95
C GLU A 234 11.57 -17.69 -27.72
N ARG A 235 11.62 -18.76 -26.90
CA ARG A 235 10.82 -18.90 -25.68
C ARG A 235 11.59 -18.57 -24.41
N ARG A 236 12.92 -18.38 -24.50
CA ARG A 236 13.80 -18.20 -23.35
C ARG A 236 14.11 -16.72 -23.15
N LEU A 237 13.98 -16.27 -21.90
CA LEU A 237 14.34 -14.91 -21.51
C LEU A 237 15.38 -14.97 -20.40
N GLU A 238 16.39 -14.12 -20.54
CA GLU A 238 17.35 -13.79 -19.49
C GLU A 238 17.17 -12.29 -19.19
N ILE A 239 16.80 -11.96 -17.96
CA ILE A 239 16.64 -10.58 -17.50
C ILE A 239 17.67 -10.34 -16.41
N VAL A 240 18.57 -9.39 -16.65
CA VAL A 240 19.48 -8.89 -15.62
C VAL A 240 18.91 -7.59 -15.07
N HIS A 241 18.75 -7.52 -13.75
CA HIS A 241 18.23 -6.37 -13.03
C HIS A 241 18.98 -6.18 -11.72
N GLN A 242 19.55 -4.99 -11.49
CA GLN A 242 20.28 -4.65 -10.26
C GLN A 242 21.39 -5.66 -9.87
N GLY A 243 22.04 -6.28 -10.86
CA GLY A 243 23.09 -7.27 -10.66
C GLY A 243 22.60 -8.72 -10.57
N ASP A 244 21.30 -8.94 -10.36
CA ASP A 244 20.69 -10.26 -10.36
C ASP A 244 20.32 -10.69 -11.77
N THR A 245 20.54 -11.97 -12.08
CA THR A 245 20.11 -12.59 -13.35
C THR A 245 18.95 -13.54 -13.09
N TYR A 246 17.89 -13.38 -13.88
CA TYR A 246 16.68 -14.20 -13.84
C TYR A 246 16.48 -14.90 -15.18
N HIS A 247 16.13 -16.19 -15.14
CA HIS A 247 15.86 -17.01 -16.32
C HIS A 247 14.38 -17.42 -16.37
N TYR A 248 13.74 -17.19 -17.51
CA TYR A 248 12.32 -17.48 -17.72
C TYR A 248 12.06 -18.26 -19.01
N ILE A 249 10.94 -18.99 -19.02
CA ILE A 249 10.44 -19.74 -20.18
C ILE A 249 8.99 -19.32 -20.45
N THR A 250 8.69 -18.84 -21.66
CA THR A 250 7.36 -18.36 -22.08
C THR A 250 6.42 -19.49 -22.55
N ASP A 251 6.33 -20.56 -21.78
CA ASP A 251 5.45 -21.71 -22.08
C ASP A 251 4.14 -21.70 -21.29
N GLY A 252 3.93 -20.70 -20.43
CA GLY A 252 2.76 -20.57 -19.57
C GLY A 252 2.63 -21.61 -18.46
N LYS A 253 3.70 -22.38 -18.20
CA LYS A 253 3.79 -23.28 -17.06
C LYS A 253 4.51 -22.59 -15.91
N VAL A 254 4.33 -23.12 -14.71
CA VAL A 254 5.05 -22.67 -13.52
C VAL A 254 6.42 -23.34 -13.50
N HIS A 255 7.47 -22.53 -13.36
CA HIS A 255 8.85 -22.94 -13.21
C HIS A 255 9.44 -22.32 -11.96
N VAL A 256 10.51 -22.93 -11.43
CA VAL A 256 11.33 -22.29 -10.40
C VAL A 256 12.29 -21.34 -11.10
N ALA A 257 12.25 -20.05 -10.75
CA ALA A 257 13.23 -19.08 -11.18
C ALA A 257 14.37 -19.01 -10.15
N TYR A 258 15.61 -19.14 -10.62
CA TYR A 258 16.81 -19.00 -9.81
C TYR A 258 17.26 -17.54 -9.81
N ARG A 259 17.54 -17.00 -8.62
CA ARG A 259 18.14 -15.68 -8.41
C ARG A 259 19.63 -15.89 -8.08
N GLY A 260 20.52 -15.64 -9.04
CA GLY A 260 21.97 -15.71 -8.82
C GLY A 260 22.56 -17.13 -8.65
N VAL A 261 23.85 -17.20 -8.28
CA VAL A 261 24.70 -18.43 -8.24
C VAL A 261 24.60 -19.19 -6.91
N LEU A 262 24.02 -18.60 -5.88
CA LEU A 262 23.85 -19.22 -4.55
C LEU A 262 22.37 -19.45 -4.28
N ASP A 263 21.98 -20.73 -4.33
CA ASP A 263 20.67 -21.26 -3.95
C ASP A 263 20.19 -20.70 -2.61
N ALA A 264 19.02 -20.03 -2.57
CA ALA A 264 18.29 -19.84 -1.30
C ALA A 264 16.81 -19.46 -1.44
N GLU A 265 16.34 -18.84 -2.53
CA GLU A 265 14.93 -18.41 -2.64
C GLU A 265 14.25 -19.03 -3.86
N LEU A 266 13.37 -20.01 -3.62
CA LEU A 266 12.54 -20.62 -4.67
C LEU A 266 11.41 -19.64 -5.04
N LEU A 267 11.58 -18.92 -6.14
CA LEU A 267 10.49 -18.16 -6.76
C LEU A 267 9.72 -19.05 -7.71
N MET A 268 8.43 -19.23 -7.46
CA MET A 268 7.52 -19.92 -8.38
C MET A 268 7.03 -18.91 -9.41
N VAL A 269 7.44 -19.10 -10.66
CA VAL A 269 7.20 -18.14 -11.75
C VAL A 269 6.44 -18.78 -12.90
N LYS A 270 5.38 -18.13 -13.34
CA LYS A 270 4.68 -18.46 -14.58
C LYS A 270 4.88 -17.35 -15.59
N THR A 271 5.46 -17.67 -16.73
CA THR A 271 5.74 -16.68 -17.78
C THR A 271 5.00 -17.03 -19.06
N TYR A 272 4.23 -16.09 -19.60
CA TYR A 272 3.42 -16.30 -20.80
C TYR A 272 3.16 -15.01 -21.56
N TRP A 273 2.64 -15.15 -22.78
CA TRP A 273 2.21 -14.02 -23.61
C TRP A 273 0.69 -13.86 -23.51
N ASP A 274 0.27 -12.61 -23.33
CA ASP A 274 -1.11 -12.15 -23.41
C ASP A 274 -1.19 -11.12 -24.53
N GLY A 275 -1.48 -11.61 -25.75
CA GLY A 275 -1.25 -10.87 -26.99
C GLY A 275 0.22 -10.45 -27.13
N GLU A 276 0.45 -9.14 -27.30
CA GLU A 276 1.80 -8.53 -27.40
C GLU A 276 2.46 -8.26 -26.05
N THR A 277 1.80 -8.59 -24.93
CA THR A 277 2.30 -8.31 -23.59
C THR A 277 2.92 -9.57 -22.99
N LEU A 278 4.18 -9.48 -22.56
CA LEU A 278 4.78 -10.54 -21.76
C LEU A 278 4.31 -10.40 -20.32
N VAL A 279 3.83 -11.50 -19.73
CA VAL A 279 3.36 -11.57 -18.35
C VAL A 279 4.28 -12.49 -17.56
N ILE A 280 4.76 -12.01 -16.42
CA ILE A 280 5.53 -12.78 -15.44
C ILE A 280 4.75 -12.73 -14.13
N GLU A 281 4.09 -13.82 -13.77
CA GLU A 281 3.48 -14.00 -12.46
C GLU A 281 4.52 -14.65 -11.55
N THR A 282 4.88 -13.96 -10.47
CA THR A 282 5.82 -14.48 -9.49
C THR A 282 5.11 -14.65 -8.16
N SER A 283 5.38 -15.77 -7.52
CA SER A 283 4.93 -16.07 -6.16
C SER A 283 6.09 -16.61 -5.35
N GLN A 284 6.20 -16.14 -4.11
CA GLN A 284 7.16 -16.62 -3.14
C GLN A 284 6.38 -17.25 -1.99
N GLU A 285 6.44 -18.58 -1.88
CA GLU A 285 5.76 -19.32 -0.82
C GLU A 285 6.66 -19.45 0.42
N ILE A 286 6.81 -18.34 1.18
CA ILE A 286 7.40 -18.38 2.53
C ILE A 286 6.25 -18.33 3.54
N GLY A 287 5.79 -19.51 3.97
CA GLY A 287 4.77 -19.64 5.02
C GLY A 287 3.39 -19.03 4.68
N PRO A 288 2.53 -18.78 5.68
CA PRO A 288 1.14 -18.33 5.48
C PRO A 288 0.97 -16.88 4.97
N GLY A 289 2.05 -16.20 4.56
CA GLY A 289 2.10 -14.79 4.15
C GLY A 289 2.81 -14.54 2.81
N GLY A 290 2.90 -15.55 1.94
CA GLY A 290 3.62 -15.47 0.67
C GLY A 290 3.25 -14.25 -0.19
N ILE A 291 4.25 -13.66 -0.83
CA ILE A 291 4.10 -12.47 -1.68
C ILE A 291 3.78 -12.93 -3.10
N ARG A 292 2.81 -12.27 -3.74
CA ARG A 292 2.47 -12.47 -5.15
C ARG A 292 2.58 -11.16 -5.90
N TRP A 293 3.21 -11.19 -7.07
CA TRP A 293 3.20 -10.06 -7.97
C TRP A 293 3.12 -10.48 -9.41
N VAL A 294 2.57 -9.59 -10.23
CA VAL A 294 2.42 -9.78 -11.67
C VAL A 294 3.09 -8.61 -12.37
N SER A 295 4.15 -8.91 -13.11
CA SER A 295 4.85 -7.94 -13.96
C SER A 295 4.39 -8.11 -15.40
N ARG A 296 4.04 -7.01 -16.07
CA ARG A 296 3.63 -6.97 -17.48
C ARG A 296 4.59 -6.09 -18.25
N TYR A 297 5.15 -6.62 -19.32
CA TYR A 297 6.10 -5.95 -20.18
C TYR A 297 5.48 -5.72 -21.55
N ARG A 298 5.39 -4.45 -21.95
CA ARG A 298 4.87 -4.05 -23.26
C ARG A 298 5.90 -3.18 -23.96
N LEU A 299 6.31 -3.63 -25.14
CA LEU A 299 7.18 -2.86 -26.03
C LEU A 299 6.34 -1.81 -26.79
N SER A 300 6.85 -0.59 -26.94
CA SER A 300 6.23 0.39 -27.83
C SER A 300 6.36 -0.03 -29.30
N GLU A 301 5.48 0.48 -30.15
CA GLU A 301 5.47 0.17 -31.58
C GLU A 301 6.80 0.54 -32.27
N ASP A 302 7.46 1.60 -31.81
CA ASP A 302 8.77 2.04 -32.31
C ASP A 302 9.96 1.23 -31.75
N GLY A 303 9.72 0.31 -30.82
CA GLY A 303 10.74 -0.51 -30.19
C GLY A 303 11.72 0.23 -29.27
N ASN A 304 11.48 1.51 -28.98
CA ASN A 304 12.40 2.37 -28.21
C ASN A 304 12.03 2.49 -26.73
N SER A 305 10.80 2.13 -26.35
CA SER A 305 10.32 2.20 -24.98
C SER A 305 9.77 0.85 -24.51
N LEU A 306 10.06 0.50 -23.26
CA LEU A 306 9.54 -0.69 -22.59
C LEU A 306 8.73 -0.24 -21.38
N ALA A 307 7.41 -0.42 -21.44
CA ALA A 307 6.54 -0.20 -20.31
C ALA A 307 6.50 -1.46 -19.44
N VAL A 308 6.78 -1.30 -18.16
CA VAL A 308 6.71 -2.37 -17.16
C VAL A 308 5.69 -1.96 -16.10
N THR A 309 4.56 -2.65 -16.05
CA THR A 309 3.60 -2.50 -14.94
C THR A 309 3.74 -3.65 -13.98
N CYS A 310 3.80 -3.35 -12.69
CA CYS A 310 3.91 -4.33 -11.63
C CYS A 310 2.72 -4.18 -10.70
N HIS A 311 1.89 -5.21 -10.62
CA HIS A 311 0.86 -5.31 -9.58
C HIS A 311 1.40 -6.19 -8.47
N VAL A 312 1.67 -5.61 -7.30
CA VAL A 312 2.21 -6.34 -6.17
C VAL A 312 1.15 -6.46 -5.10
N ASN A 313 0.88 -7.71 -4.70
CA ASN A 313 0.10 -8.03 -3.53
C ASN A 313 1.10 -8.40 -2.40
N GLN A 314 1.50 -7.38 -1.64
CA GLN A 314 2.42 -7.52 -0.51
C GLN A 314 1.62 -7.92 0.73
N SER A 315 2.02 -9.04 1.37
CA SER A 315 1.47 -9.53 2.63
C SER A 315 -0.08 -9.67 2.65
N LYS A 316 -0.66 -10.09 3.77
CA LYS A 316 -2.13 -10.05 3.92
C LYS A 316 -2.64 -8.68 4.39
N PHE A 317 -1.73 -7.78 4.81
CA PHE A 317 -2.04 -6.52 5.46
C PHE A 317 -1.62 -5.27 4.66
N ARG A 318 -0.81 -5.36 3.59
CA ARG A 318 -0.74 -4.24 2.63
C ARG A 318 -1.83 -4.35 1.59
N GLY A 319 -2.35 -3.21 1.20
CA GLY A 319 -3.13 -3.10 -0.02
C GLY A 319 -2.25 -3.46 -1.21
N ALA A 320 -2.84 -4.10 -2.21
CA ALA A 320 -2.16 -4.24 -3.49
C ALA A 320 -1.82 -2.85 -4.03
N PHE A 321 -0.65 -2.71 -4.64
CA PHE A 321 -0.28 -1.48 -5.31
C PHE A 321 0.15 -1.76 -6.74
N ASP A 322 -0.09 -0.77 -7.59
CA ASP A 322 0.29 -0.78 -9.00
C ASP A 322 1.43 0.21 -9.22
N GLU A 323 2.55 -0.29 -9.73
CA GLU A 323 3.67 0.54 -10.18
C GLU A 323 3.75 0.49 -11.70
N SER A 324 4.05 1.64 -12.32
CA SER A 324 4.19 1.74 -13.78
C SER A 324 5.50 2.42 -14.12
N LEU A 325 6.44 1.65 -14.64
CA LEU A 325 7.78 2.10 -14.99
C LEU A 325 7.92 2.17 -16.50
N ILE A 326 8.55 3.24 -16.99
CA ILE A 326 8.88 3.40 -18.40
C ILE A 326 10.40 3.35 -18.54
N TYR A 327 10.88 2.43 -19.37
CA TYR A 327 12.30 2.32 -19.71
C TYR A 327 12.54 2.73 -21.15
N GLU A 328 13.70 3.33 -21.41
CA GLU A 328 14.15 3.71 -22.74
C GLU A 328 15.32 2.84 -23.18
N LYS A 329 15.28 2.40 -24.43
CA LYS A 329 16.32 1.56 -25.02
C LYS A 329 17.62 2.36 -25.12
N GLN A 330 18.71 1.77 -24.65
CA GLN A 330 20.04 2.31 -24.81
C GLN A 330 20.64 1.79 -26.12
N GLN A 331 21.33 2.68 -26.85
CA GLN A 331 21.99 2.36 -28.12
C GLN A 331 23.08 1.31 -27.97
#